data_AF-A0A4Q9QVB5-F1
#
_entry.id   AF-A0A4Q9QVB5-F1
#
_cell.length_a   1.000
_cell.length_b   1.000
_cell.length_c   1.000
_cell.angle_alpha   90.00
_cell.angle_beta   90.00
_cell.angle_gamma   90.00
#
_symmetry.space_group_name_H-M   'P 1'
#
loop_
_entity.id
_entity.type
_entity.pdbx_description
1 polymer ?
#
loop_
_entity_poly.entity_id
_entity_poly.type
_entity_poly.pdbx_seq_one_letter_code
_entity_poly.pdbx_strand_id
1 'polypeptide(L)'
;MSQPPCIPWEQLSRDETFLAATREKYRLVTVLASISALYYFALPLGASWLRPLFTHYLVGDLNIGLLFAVSQYPVGAVLAYAYVRGLRRINPRIASVCAAHLEPRHD
;
A
#
# COMPACT_ATOMS: atom_id res chain seq x y z
N MET A 1 -18.13 -24.66 22.18
CA MET A 1 -17.61 -23.81 21.09
C MET A 1 -17.02 -22.58 21.75
N SER A 2 -15.69 -22.47 21.84
CA SER A 2 -15.03 -21.26 22.37
C SER A 2 -15.37 -20.08 21.47
N GLN A 3 -16.06 -19.08 22.02
CA GLN A 3 -16.23 -17.80 21.33
C GLN A 3 -14.83 -17.25 21.02
N PRO A 4 -14.56 -16.76 19.80
CA PRO A 4 -13.31 -16.04 19.55
C PRO A 4 -13.22 -14.89 20.57
N PRO A 5 -12.03 -14.62 21.14
CA PRO A 5 -11.88 -13.53 22.10
C PRO A 5 -12.46 -12.25 21.47
N CYS A 6 -13.43 -11.64 22.15
CA CYS A 6 -13.98 -10.37 21.69
C CYS A 6 -12.85 -9.34 21.74
N ILE A 7 -12.39 -8.88 20.57
CA ILE A 7 -11.35 -7.86 20.52
C ILE A 7 -11.92 -6.61 21.20
N PRO A 8 -11.29 -6.07 22.26
CA PRO A 8 -11.82 -4.95 23.01
C PRO A 8 -11.59 -3.63 22.24
N TRP A 9 -12.32 -3.45 21.14
CA TRP A 9 -12.15 -2.33 20.20
C TRP A 9 -12.22 -0.96 20.87
N GLU A 10 -13.09 -0.79 21.88
CA GLU A 10 -13.20 0.46 22.65
C GLU A 10 -11.89 0.79 23.39
N GLN A 11 -11.22 -0.20 23.99
CA GLN A 11 -9.96 -0.01 24.70
C GLN A 11 -8.82 0.21 23.72
N LEU A 12 -8.76 -0.60 22.65
CA LEU A 12 -7.73 -0.52 21.62
C LEU A 12 -7.77 0.80 20.84
N SER A 13 -8.98 1.35 20.60
CA SER A 13 -9.17 2.63 19.91
C SER A 13 -8.78 3.84 20.75
N ARG A 14 -8.63 3.69 22.07
CA ARG A 14 -8.14 4.74 22.98
C ARG A 14 -6.63 4.67 23.21
N ASP A 15 -5.96 3.59 22.79
CA ASP A 15 -4.52 3.45 22.91
C ASP A 15 -3.80 4.33 21.87
N GLU A 16 -3.05 5.32 22.36
CA GLU A 16 -2.28 6.24 21.51
C GLU A 16 -1.22 5.54 20.66
N THR A 17 -0.63 4.45 21.17
CA THR A 17 0.38 3.66 20.46
C THR A 17 -0.23 2.93 19.27
N PHE A 18 -1.43 2.36 19.46
CA PHE A 18 -2.20 1.71 18.39
C PHE A 18 -2.61 2.72 17.31
N LEU A 19 -3.11 3.88 17.73
CA LEU A 19 -3.51 4.96 16.82
C LEU A 19 -2.32 5.50 16.02
N ALA A 20 -1.16 5.70 16.67
CA ALA A 20 0.05 6.17 16.02
C ALA A 20 0.56 5.17 14.96
N ALA A 21 0.64 3.88 15.31
CA ALA A 21 1.05 2.84 14.38
C ALA A 21 0.06 2.67 13.20
N THR A 22 -1.24 2.79 13.48
CA THR A 22 -2.29 2.75 12.47
C THR A 22 -2.20 3.94 11.52
N ARG A 23 -1.96 5.16 12.03
CA ARG A 23 -1.75 6.36 11.21
C ARG A 23 -0.50 6.24 10.34
N GLU A 24 0.58 5.66 10.85
CA GLU A 24 1.79 5.38 10.08
C GLU A 24 1.50 4.43 8.91
N LYS A 25 0.73 3.35 9.17
CA LYS A 25 0.26 2.41 8.14
C LYS A 25 -0.61 3.11 7.09
N TYR A 26 -1.58 3.92 7.50
CA TYR A 26 -2.42 4.67 6.57
C TYR A 26 -1.57 5.58 5.70
N ARG A 27 -0.63 6.34 6.27
CA ARG A 27 0.26 7.20 5.50
C ARG A 27 1.08 6.41 4.47
N LEU A 28 1.65 5.27 4.87
CA LEU A 28 2.39 4.39 3.96
C LEU A 28 1.50 3.95 2.79
N VAL A 29 0.30 3.43 3.08
CA VAL A 29 -0.63 2.94 2.05
C VAL A 29 -1.10 4.06 1.15
N THR A 30 -1.49 5.21 1.70
CA THR A 30 -1.95 6.35 0.92
C THR A 30 -0.87 6.86 -0.01
N VAL A 31 0.38 7.00 0.45
CA VAL A 31 1.49 7.44 -0.41
C VAL A 31 1.73 6.45 -1.55
N LEU A 32 1.82 5.15 -1.25
CA LEU A 32 2.03 4.13 -2.28
C LEU A 32 0.85 4.05 -3.26
N ALA A 33 -0.38 4.18 -2.75
CA ALA A 33 -1.58 4.22 -3.57
C ALA A 33 -1.62 5.45 -4.48
N SER A 34 -1.24 6.63 -3.99
CA SER A 34 -1.14 7.84 -4.80
C SER A 34 -0.08 7.73 -5.89
N ILE A 35 1.11 7.20 -5.57
CA ILE A 35 2.17 6.94 -6.56
C ILE A 35 1.68 5.94 -7.62
N SER A 36 1.06 4.84 -7.18
CA SER A 36 0.49 3.84 -8.06
C SER A 36 -0.58 4.45 -8.97
N ALA A 37 -1.54 5.19 -8.40
CA ALA A 37 -2.60 5.82 -9.16
C ALA A 37 -2.03 6.77 -10.22
N LEU A 38 -1.11 7.67 -9.85
CA LEU A 38 -0.48 8.58 -10.80
C LEU A 38 0.24 7.84 -11.92
N TYR A 39 0.99 6.80 -11.60
CA TYR A 39 1.79 6.06 -12.58
C TYR A 39 0.94 5.18 -13.51
N TYR A 40 0.01 4.40 -12.97
CA TYR A 40 -0.80 3.47 -13.78
C TYR A 40 -1.88 4.20 -14.58
N PHE A 41 -2.48 5.25 -14.03
CA PHE A 41 -3.43 6.08 -14.76
C PHE A 41 -2.75 7.03 -15.76
N ALA A 42 -1.43 7.21 -15.71
CA ALA A 42 -0.71 7.94 -16.75
C ALA A 42 -0.83 7.26 -18.12
N LEU A 43 -1.13 5.97 -18.20
CA LEU A 43 -1.30 5.26 -19.47
C LEU A 43 -2.57 5.70 -20.23
N PRO A 44 -3.79 5.65 -19.66
CA PRO A 44 -4.99 6.19 -20.32
C PRO A 44 -4.91 7.71 -20.54
N LEU A 45 -4.34 8.46 -19.60
CA LEU A 45 -4.12 9.90 -19.77
C LEU A 45 -3.14 10.19 -20.91
N GLY A 46 -2.06 9.43 -20.99
CA GLY A 46 -1.06 9.53 -22.03
C GLY A 46 -1.58 9.14 -23.40
N ALA A 47 -2.38 8.08 -23.47
CA ALA A 47 -3.03 7.63 -24.71
C ALA A 47 -4.08 8.61 -25.25
N SER A 48 -4.71 9.40 -24.36
CA SER A 48 -5.73 10.39 -24.72
C SER A 48 -5.14 11.78 -25.00
N TRP A 49 -4.42 12.36 -24.03
CA TRP A 49 -3.93 13.74 -24.10
C TRP A 49 -2.50 13.87 -24.61
N LEU A 50 -1.62 12.89 -24.35
CA LEU A 50 -0.22 12.90 -24.80
C LEU A 50 0.01 11.92 -25.95
N ARG A 51 -1.01 11.75 -26.79
CA ARG A 51 -0.99 10.82 -27.92
C ARG A 51 0.26 10.95 -28.81
N PRO A 52 0.73 12.17 -29.18
CA PRO A 52 1.95 12.33 -29.99
C PRO A 52 3.20 11.73 -29.33
N LEU A 53 3.28 11.76 -28.00
CA LEU A 53 4.38 11.17 -27.24
C LEU A 53 4.22 9.65 -27.17
N PHE A 54 3.04 9.15 -26.82
CA PHE A 54 2.80 7.71 -26.65
C PHE A 54 2.92 6.91 -27.96
N THR A 55 2.62 7.53 -29.11
CA THR A 55 2.79 6.91 -30.42
C THR A 55 4.15 7.16 -31.05
N HIS A 56 5.07 7.84 -30.35
CA HIS A 56 6.41 8.07 -30.87
C HIS A 56 7.21 6.77 -30.87
N TYR A 57 7.65 6.35 -32.05
CA TYR A 57 8.44 5.13 -32.25
C TYR A 57 9.91 5.40 -31.93
N LEU A 58 10.52 4.53 -31.13
CA LEU A 58 11.96 4.56 -30.85
C LEU A 58 12.74 3.71 -31.86
N VAL A 59 12.37 2.42 -31.96
CA VAL A 59 13.05 1.44 -32.84
C VAL A 59 12.03 0.42 -33.33
N GLY A 60 11.87 0.30 -34.64
CA GLY A 60 10.87 -0.58 -35.25
C GLY A 60 9.46 -0.25 -34.72
N ASP A 61 8.72 -1.28 -34.29
CA ASP A 61 7.36 -1.14 -33.73
C ASP A 61 7.34 -0.74 -32.24
N LEU A 62 8.51 -0.55 -31.62
CA LEU A 62 8.60 -0.18 -30.20
C LEU A 62 8.34 1.32 -30.03
N ASN A 63 7.14 1.65 -29.55
CA ASN A 63 6.77 3.01 -29.18
C ASN A 63 6.87 3.27 -27.66
N ILE A 64 6.87 4.55 -27.27
CA ILE A 64 6.94 4.97 -25.87
C ILE A 64 5.78 4.36 -25.05
N GLY A 65 4.57 4.29 -25.61
CA GLY A 65 3.42 3.71 -24.94
C GLY A 65 3.60 2.23 -24.58
N LEU A 66 4.19 1.45 -25.47
CA LEU A 66 4.51 0.04 -25.26
C LEU A 66 5.59 -0.12 -24.20
N LEU A 67 6.66 0.69 -24.28
CA LEU A 67 7.72 0.68 -23.26
C LEU A 67 7.15 1.03 -21.88
N PHE A 68 6.26 2.03 -21.82
CA PHE A 68 5.58 2.44 -20.60
C PHE A 68 4.65 1.35 -20.06
N ALA A 69 3.90 0.67 -20.94
CA ALA A 69 3.07 -0.47 -20.55
C ALA A 69 3.91 -1.60 -19.95
N VAL A 70 5.06 -1.91 -20.55
CA VAL A 70 5.98 -2.93 -20.03
C VAL A 70 6.63 -2.49 -18.72
N SER A 71 6.96 -1.21 -18.54
CA SER A 71 7.52 -0.73 -17.27
C SER A 71 6.55 -0.76 -16.10
N GLN A 72 5.23 -0.88 -16.35
CA GLN A 72 4.24 -1.08 -15.27
C GLN A 72 4.45 -2.37 -14.48
N TYR A 73 4.97 -3.45 -15.07
CA TYR A 73 5.20 -4.70 -14.34
C TYR A 73 6.31 -4.58 -13.26
N PRO A 74 7.55 -4.15 -13.58
CA PRO A 74 8.59 -4.00 -12.57
C PRO A 74 8.26 -2.91 -11.56
N VAL A 75 7.60 -1.81 -11.96
CA VAL A 75 7.17 -0.75 -11.01
C VAL A 75 6.17 -1.30 -10.00
N GLY A 76 5.21 -2.12 -10.44
CA GLY A 76 4.28 -2.80 -9.55
C GLY A 76 4.98 -3.70 -8.54
N ALA A 77 5.98 -4.46 -8.99
CA ALA A 77 6.79 -5.29 -8.10
C ALA A 77 7.56 -4.44 -7.06
N VAL A 78 8.13 -3.30 -7.46
CA VAL A 78 8.81 -2.36 -6.56
C VAL A 78 7.84 -1.78 -5.53
N LEU A 79 6.64 -1.35 -5.95
CA LEU A 79 5.62 -0.84 -5.05
C LEU A 79 5.15 -1.90 -4.05
N ALA A 80 4.92 -3.13 -4.50
CA ALA A 80 4.56 -4.25 -3.64
C ALA A 80 5.68 -4.57 -2.63
N TYR A 81 6.93 -4.58 -3.08
CA TYR A 81 8.08 -4.76 -2.21
C TYR A 81 8.19 -3.65 -1.16
N ALA A 82 8.04 -2.39 -1.57
CA ALA A 82 8.07 -1.24 -0.67
C ALA A 82 6.95 -1.32 0.39
N TYR A 83 5.75 -1.74 -0.02
CA TYR A 83 4.61 -1.97 0.87
C TYR A 83 4.92 -3.03 1.94
N VAL A 84 5.37 -4.21 1.51
CA VAL A 84 5.72 -5.31 2.43
C VAL A 84 6.85 -4.89 3.36
N ARG A 85 7.88 -4.21 2.84
CA ARG A 85 9.01 -3.74 3.64
C ARG A 85 8.58 -2.72 4.69
N GLY A 86 7.68 -1.81 4.35
CA GLY A 86 7.10 -0.83 5.28
C GLY A 86 6.23 -1.50 6.34
N LEU A 87 5.33 -2.40 5.94
CA LEU A 87 4.51 -3.15 6.89
C LEU A 87 5.32 -4.01 7.86
N ARG A 88 6.42 -4.62 7.42
CA ARG A 88 7.32 -5.37 8.32
C ARG A 88 7.85 -4.52 9.48
N ARG A 89 7.94 -3.20 9.32
CA ARG A 89 8.38 -2.26 10.39
C ARG A 89 7.23 -1.82 11.31
N ILE A 90 5.98 -1.88 10.84
CA ILE A 90 4.80 -1.36 11.55
C ILE A 90 4.03 -2.48 12.23
N ASN A 91 3.85 -3.62 11.56
CA ASN A 91 3.07 -4.77 12.06
C ASN A 91 3.49 -5.26 13.45
N PRO A 92 4.79 -5.35 13.81
CA PRO A 92 5.18 -5.79 15.15
C PRO A 92 4.64 -4.88 16.26
N ARG A 93 4.58 -3.56 16.03
CA ARG A 93 4.07 -2.59 17.01
C ARG A 93 2.56 -2.70 17.20
N ILE A 94 1.83 -2.94 16.11
CA ILE A 94 0.39 -3.18 16.17
C ILE A 94 0.13 -4.51 16.90
N ALA A 95 0.89 -5.55 16.57
CA ALA A 95 0.75 -6.87 17.18
C ALA A 95 1.03 -6.86 18.69
N SER A 96 2.05 -6.11 19.16
CA SER A 96 2.36 -6.01 20.59
C SER A 96 1.23 -5.34 21.38
N VAL A 97 0.61 -4.31 20.82
CA VAL A 97 -0.50 -3.61 21.49
C VAL A 97 -1.77 -4.47 21.53
N CYS A 98 -2.07 -5.18 20.43
CA CYS A 98 -3.17 -6.14 20.41
C CYS A 98 -2.97 -7.27 21.42
N ALA A 99 -1.74 -7.81 21.54
CA ALA A 99 -1.42 -8.85 22.50
C ALA A 99 -1.64 -8.39 23.95
N ALA A 100 -1.20 -7.18 24.29
CA ALA A 100 -1.37 -6.60 25.62
C ALA A 100 -2.85 -6.41 26.03
N HIS A 101 -3.73 -6.16 25.05
CA HIS A 101 -5.18 -6.00 25.30
C HIS A 101 -5.97 -7.32 25.23
N LEU A 102 -5.37 -8.39 24.69
CA LEU A 102 -6.00 -9.70 24.58
C LEU A 102 -5.73 -10.60 25.79
N GLU A 103 -4.76 -10.26 26.66
CA GLU A 103 -4.53 -11.04 27.88
C GLU A 103 -5.80 -11.02 28.76
N PRO A 104 -6.41 -12.19 29.05
CA PRO A 104 -7.51 -12.26 29.97
C PRO A 104 -6.97 -11.85 31.34
N ARG A 105 -7.51 -10.76 31.88
CA ARG A 105 -7.32 -10.40 33.28
C ARG A 105 -7.84 -11.56 34.12
N HIS A 106 -6.93 -12.39 34.60
CA HIS A 106 -7.21 -13.47 35.54
C HIS A 106 -7.60 -12.82 36.87
N ASP A 107 -8.90 -12.58 37.06
CA ASP A 107 -9.52 -12.37 38.37
C ASP A 107 -9.97 -13.73 38.95
#